data_AF-A0A9E9L4F5-F1
#
_entry.id   AF-A0A9E9L4F5-F1
#
_cell.length_a   1.000
_cell.length_b   1.000
_cell.length_c   1.000
_cell.angle_alpha   90.00
_cell.angle_beta   90.00
_cell.angle_gamma   90.00
#
_symmetry.space_group_name_H-M   'P 1'
#
loop_
_entity.id
_entity.type
_entity.pdbx_description
1 polymer ?
#
loop_
_entity_poly.entity_id
_entity_poly.type
_entity_poly.pdbx_seq_one_letter_code
_entity_poly.pdbx_strand_id
1 'polypeptide(L)'
;MCVHQTEKTVQDLDIINQLILGDTSNEKSGIYILPVFTRKVEIAAALFGLKYTFEQLSLHYSNANEKENGQLFFWVKQPKNCEDSVFNQNILKICHYFQITSKCLLSIQDEGANIRLYVNKEPSQTTVKVKDAAEWLMTLFWDKFQNESLETFVITPANEYVAVAEPQTNMGRMARKLKSDQLVKELDLTQINLPNETT
;
A
#
# COMPACT_ATOMS: atom_id res chain seq x y z
N MET A 1 -1.50 -28.90 18.90
CA MET A 1 -0.37 -28.21 18.25
C MET A 1 -0.26 -26.84 18.89
N CYS A 2 0.83 -26.57 19.61
CA CYS A 2 1.07 -25.29 20.24
C CYS A 2 1.28 -24.24 19.16
N VAL A 3 0.39 -23.24 19.13
CA VAL A 3 0.54 -22.04 18.32
C VAL A 3 1.68 -21.25 18.94
N HIS A 4 2.86 -21.28 18.32
CA HIS A 4 3.88 -20.28 18.56
C HIS A 4 3.38 -18.95 17.98
N GLN A 5 2.45 -18.28 18.68
CA GLN A 5 2.27 -16.84 18.54
C GLN A 5 3.51 -16.19 19.16
N THR A 6 4.61 -16.18 18.40
CA THR A 6 5.85 -15.54 18.79
C THR A 6 5.63 -14.03 18.88
N GLU A 7 6.13 -13.41 19.97
CA GLU A 7 6.03 -11.97 20.31
C GLU A 7 6.27 -11.00 19.14
N LYS A 8 7.00 -11.41 18.10
CA LYS A 8 7.17 -10.67 16.83
C LYS A 8 5.85 -10.37 16.10
N THR A 9 4.91 -11.30 16.10
CA THR A 9 3.59 -11.14 15.46
C THR A 9 2.78 -10.01 16.12
N VAL A 10 2.98 -9.79 17.43
CA VAL A 10 2.29 -8.74 18.21
C VAL A 10 2.84 -7.36 17.83
N GLN A 11 4.15 -7.22 17.62
CA GLN A 11 4.74 -5.96 17.17
C GLN A 11 4.32 -5.58 15.74
N ASP A 12 4.26 -6.54 14.82
CA ASP A 12 3.77 -6.29 13.45
C ASP A 12 2.28 -5.89 13.45
N LEU A 13 1.46 -6.55 14.27
CA LEU A 13 0.07 -6.17 14.50
C LEU A 13 -0.06 -4.76 15.07
N ASP A 14 0.78 -4.38 16.03
CA ASP A 14 0.78 -3.04 16.61
C ASP A 14 1.14 -1.97 15.58
N ILE A 15 2.10 -2.21 14.70
CA ILE A 15 2.46 -1.28 13.60
C ILE A 15 1.25 -1.09 12.68
N ILE A 16 0.65 -2.19 12.18
CA ILE A 16 -0.50 -2.09 11.27
C ILE A 16 -1.71 -1.47 11.97
N ASN A 17 -1.96 -1.81 13.24
CA ASN A 17 -2.99 -1.18 14.05
C ASN A 17 -2.76 0.32 14.22
N GLN A 18 -1.53 0.77 14.46
CA GLN A 18 -1.21 2.19 14.54
C GLN A 18 -1.44 2.90 13.20
N LEU A 19 -1.13 2.26 12.06
CA LEU A 19 -1.38 2.84 10.74
C LEU A 19 -2.88 2.97 10.44
N ILE A 20 -3.68 1.98 10.85
CA ILE A 20 -5.13 1.97 10.66
C ILE A 20 -5.83 2.92 11.63
N LEU A 21 -5.48 2.86 12.93
CA LEU A 21 -6.14 3.61 14.01
C LEU A 21 -5.61 5.04 14.14
N GLY A 22 -4.36 5.31 13.74
CA GLY A 22 -3.86 6.68 13.62
C GLY A 22 -4.65 7.52 12.61
N ASP A 23 -5.39 6.85 11.71
CA ASP A 23 -6.23 7.46 10.69
C ASP A 23 -7.73 7.53 11.07
N THR A 24 -8.15 6.97 12.20
CA THR A 24 -9.54 7.06 12.65
C THR A 24 -9.81 8.39 13.36
N SER A 25 -9.97 9.47 12.59
CA SER A 25 -11.03 10.44 12.95
C SER A 25 -12.37 9.75 12.66
N ASN A 26 -13.49 10.21 13.22
CA ASN A 26 -14.83 9.68 12.88
C ASN A 26 -15.25 9.91 11.41
N GLU A 27 -14.30 10.12 10.51
CA GLU A 27 -14.46 10.39 9.09
C GLU A 27 -14.08 9.15 8.29
N LYS A 28 -14.76 8.94 7.16
CA LYS A 28 -14.46 7.86 6.24
C LYS A 28 -13.01 7.98 5.74
N SER A 29 -12.26 6.88 5.75
CA SER A 29 -10.87 6.83 5.29
C SER A 29 -10.63 5.68 4.32
N GLY A 30 -9.98 5.97 3.20
CA GLY A 30 -9.55 4.99 2.20
C GLY A 30 -8.03 4.79 2.23
N ILE A 31 -7.60 3.53 2.25
CA ILE A 31 -6.19 3.17 2.30
C ILE A 31 -5.91 2.12 1.23
N TYR A 32 -4.94 2.39 0.35
CA TYR A 32 -4.41 1.39 -0.56
C TYR A 32 -3.10 0.81 -0.03
N ILE A 33 -2.97 -0.51 -0.12
CA ILE A 33 -1.71 -1.21 0.08
C ILE A 33 -1.24 -1.73 -1.28
N LEU A 34 -0.13 -1.18 -1.77
CA LEU A 34 0.40 -1.44 -3.10
C LEU A 34 1.76 -2.16 -3.02
N PRO A 35 1.91 -3.37 -3.59
CA PRO A 35 3.21 -3.98 -3.80
C PRO A 35 4.03 -3.17 -4.82
N VAL A 36 5.24 -2.79 -4.46
CA VAL A 36 6.15 -1.98 -5.29
C VAL A 36 7.48 -2.69 -5.52
N PHE A 37 7.40 -3.92 -6.03
CA PHE A 37 8.56 -4.78 -6.30
C PHE A 37 9.44 -4.26 -7.45
N THR A 38 8.88 -3.44 -8.34
CA THR A 38 9.60 -2.76 -9.41
C THR A 38 9.16 -1.31 -9.50
N ARG A 39 9.98 -0.45 -10.12
CA ARG A 39 9.64 0.96 -10.43
C ARG A 39 9.20 1.79 -9.20
N LYS A 40 9.75 1.46 -8.02
CA LYS A 40 9.44 2.13 -6.74
C LYS A 40 9.57 3.65 -6.81
N VAL A 41 10.58 4.16 -7.52
CA VAL A 41 10.84 5.60 -7.67
C VAL A 41 9.78 6.27 -8.54
N GLU A 42 9.38 5.62 -9.63
CA GLU A 42 8.35 6.12 -10.54
C GLU A 42 6.98 6.11 -9.88
N ILE A 43 6.63 5.04 -9.16
CA ILE A 43 5.36 4.94 -8.43
C ILE A 43 5.30 6.01 -7.34
N ALA A 44 6.39 6.20 -6.57
CA ALA A 44 6.48 7.28 -5.60
C ALA A 44 6.34 8.66 -6.25
N ALA A 45 7.01 8.91 -7.38
CA ALA A 45 6.91 10.17 -8.11
C ALA A 45 5.48 10.45 -8.64
N ALA A 46 4.75 9.41 -9.05
CA ALA A 46 3.34 9.54 -9.43
C ALA A 46 2.47 9.92 -8.22
N LEU A 47 2.64 9.24 -7.08
CA LEU A 47 1.93 9.57 -5.84
C LEU A 47 2.23 10.99 -5.35
N PHE A 48 3.49 11.42 -5.42
CA PHE A 48 3.89 12.79 -5.09
C PHE A 48 3.23 13.83 -6.00
N GLY A 49 3.10 13.52 -7.30
CA GLY A 49 2.48 14.43 -8.27
C GLY A 49 1.00 14.63 -8.02
N LEU A 50 0.34 13.55 -7.59
CA LEU A 50 -1.04 13.57 -7.13
C LEU A 50 -1.22 14.16 -5.72
N LYS A 51 -0.11 14.50 -5.04
CA LYS A 51 -0.06 14.99 -3.65
C LYS A 51 -0.64 13.98 -2.65
N TYR A 52 -0.45 12.69 -2.90
CA TYR A 52 -0.89 11.63 -2.01
C TYR A 52 0.22 11.30 -1.02
N THR A 53 -0.13 11.23 0.25
CA THR A 53 0.78 10.79 1.30
C THR A 53 0.80 9.27 1.33
N PHE A 54 1.99 8.70 1.46
CA PHE A 54 2.15 7.27 1.59
C PHE A 54 3.28 6.93 2.54
N GLU A 55 3.10 5.84 3.26
CA GLU A 55 4.11 5.23 4.11
C GLU A 55 4.68 4.01 3.42
N GLN A 56 5.90 3.62 3.79
CA GLN A 56 6.60 2.51 3.15
C GLN A 56 6.77 1.39 4.14
N LEU A 57 6.32 0.20 3.75
CA LEU A 57 6.39 -1.01 4.56
C LEU A 57 7.27 -2.02 3.86
N SER A 58 8.31 -2.47 4.53
CA SER A 58 9.15 -3.56 4.03
C SER A 58 8.77 -4.85 4.70
N LEU A 59 8.52 -5.86 3.88
CA LEU A 59 8.30 -7.24 4.28
C LEU A 59 9.63 -7.97 4.13
N HIS A 60 10.27 -8.30 5.27
CA HIS A 60 11.54 -9.02 5.29
C HIS A 60 11.32 -10.47 5.70
N TYR A 61 12.02 -11.41 5.04
CA TYR A 61 11.98 -12.82 5.40
C TYR A 61 13.18 -13.21 6.27
N SER A 62 12.92 -13.95 7.35
CA SER A 62 13.90 -14.27 8.41
C SER A 62 15.13 -15.05 7.97
N ASN A 63 15.08 -15.79 6.86
CA ASN A 63 16.09 -16.79 6.49
C ASN A 63 16.92 -16.46 5.23
N ALA A 64 16.75 -15.28 4.62
CA ALA A 64 17.52 -14.89 3.45
C ALA A 64 18.53 -13.80 3.80
N ASN A 65 19.73 -13.85 3.22
CA ASN A 65 20.72 -12.77 3.33
C ASN A 65 20.04 -11.40 3.17
N GLU A 66 20.15 -10.55 4.18
CA GLU A 66 19.36 -9.31 4.40
C GLU A 66 19.35 -8.33 3.22
N LYS A 67 20.22 -8.51 2.22
CA LYS A 67 20.44 -7.58 1.12
C LYS A 67 19.56 -7.80 -0.12
N GLU A 68 18.85 -8.93 -0.28
CA GLU A 68 18.20 -9.23 -1.58
C GLU A 68 16.69 -9.56 -1.57
N ASN A 69 16.03 -9.81 -0.43
CA ASN A 69 14.65 -10.35 -0.45
C ASN A 69 13.60 -9.54 0.33
N GLY A 70 13.75 -8.22 0.46
CA GLY A 70 12.69 -7.37 1.02
C GLY A 70 11.61 -7.04 -0.01
N GLN A 71 10.36 -7.42 0.24
CA GLN A 71 9.23 -6.98 -0.56
C GLN A 71 8.74 -5.62 -0.03
N LEU A 72 8.81 -4.58 -0.86
CA LEU A 72 8.38 -3.23 -0.48
C LEU A 72 6.92 -3.00 -0.84
N PHE A 73 6.18 -2.37 0.05
CA PHE A 73 4.80 -1.96 -0.11
C PHE A 73 4.62 -0.48 0.20
N PHE A 74 3.72 0.18 -0.52
CA PHE A 74 3.27 1.54 -0.21
C PHE A 74 1.89 1.51 0.42
N TRP A 75 1.78 2.14 1.58
CA TRP A 75 0.54 2.39 2.31
C TRP A 75 0.04 3.79 1.96
N VAL A 76 -0.81 3.89 0.94
CA VAL A 76 -1.26 5.15 0.36
C VAL A 76 -2.58 5.57 1.00
N LYS A 77 -2.58 6.72 1.66
CA LYS A 77 -3.76 7.25 2.37
C LYS A 77 -4.54 8.20 1.46
N GLN A 78 -5.86 8.08 1.49
CA GLN A 78 -6.75 9.02 0.83
C GLN A 78 -6.60 10.42 1.45
N PRO A 79 -6.35 11.46 0.66
CA PRO A 79 -6.36 12.83 1.18
C PRO A 79 -7.77 13.21 1.66
N LYS A 80 -7.88 13.91 2.80
CA LYS A 80 -9.17 14.32 3.42
C LYS A 80 -10.15 15.01 2.47
N ASN A 81 -9.65 15.77 1.50
CA ASN A 81 -10.46 16.55 0.56
C ASN A 81 -10.55 15.89 -0.83
N CYS A 82 -10.30 14.58 -0.93
CA CYS A 82 -10.38 13.82 -2.18
C CYS A 82 -11.59 12.88 -2.14
N GLU A 83 -12.44 12.91 -3.16
CA GLU A 83 -13.54 11.96 -3.30
C GLU A 83 -13.03 10.53 -3.50
N ASP A 84 -13.73 9.54 -2.95
CA ASP A 84 -13.36 8.13 -3.07
C ASP A 84 -13.24 7.68 -4.52
N SER A 85 -14.14 8.15 -5.39
CA SER A 85 -14.15 7.83 -6.82
C SER A 85 -12.88 8.33 -7.51
N VAL A 86 -12.48 9.57 -7.22
CA VAL A 86 -11.26 10.20 -7.76
C VAL A 86 -10.02 9.49 -7.22
N PHE A 87 -9.97 9.25 -5.91
CA PHE A 87 -8.87 8.52 -5.27
C PHE A 87 -8.70 7.12 -5.88
N ASN A 88 -9.79 6.35 -5.94
CA ASN A 88 -9.79 5.02 -6.55
C ASN A 88 -9.36 5.06 -8.01
N GLN A 89 -9.89 5.97 -8.81
CA GLN A 89 -9.51 6.09 -10.22
C GLN A 89 -8.02 6.38 -10.39
N ASN A 90 -7.47 7.31 -9.61
CA ASN A 90 -6.06 7.68 -9.68
C ASN A 90 -5.14 6.51 -9.30
N ILE A 91 -5.45 5.81 -8.21
CA ILE A 91 -4.67 4.63 -7.82
C ILE A 91 -4.80 3.50 -8.84
N LEU A 92 -5.99 3.28 -9.42
CA LEU A 92 -6.18 2.27 -10.45
C LEU A 92 -5.44 2.61 -11.75
N LYS A 93 -5.34 3.88 -12.12
CA LYS A 93 -4.49 4.34 -13.24
C LYS A 93 -3.02 4.06 -12.98
N ILE A 94 -2.52 4.35 -11.77
CA ILE A 94 -1.15 3.99 -11.36
C ILE A 94 -0.96 2.48 -11.49
N CYS A 95 -1.88 1.68 -10.95
CA CYS A 95 -1.78 0.23 -11.00
C CYS A 95 -1.79 -0.29 -12.45
N HIS A 96 -2.62 0.28 -13.32
CA HIS A 96 -2.65 -0.08 -14.73
C HIS A 96 -1.34 0.28 -15.44
N TYR A 97 -0.91 1.54 -15.31
CA TYR A 97 0.29 2.07 -15.96
C TYR A 97 1.55 1.30 -15.56
N PHE A 98 1.69 0.97 -14.27
CA PHE A 98 2.83 0.22 -13.74
C PHE A 98 2.62 -1.29 -13.66
N GLN A 99 1.50 -1.81 -14.22
CA GLN A 99 1.16 -3.24 -14.24
C GLN A 99 1.12 -3.90 -12.85
N ILE A 100 0.68 -3.16 -11.83
CA ILE A 100 0.45 -3.67 -10.48
C ILE A 100 -0.85 -4.48 -10.49
N THR A 101 -0.72 -5.81 -10.51
CA THR A 101 -1.85 -6.75 -10.64
C THR A 101 -2.47 -7.13 -9.29
N SER A 102 -1.72 -6.99 -8.20
CA SER A 102 -2.15 -7.31 -6.86
C SER A 102 -2.11 -6.08 -5.96
N LYS A 103 -3.15 -5.84 -5.16
CA LYS A 103 -3.32 -4.65 -4.30
C LYS A 103 -4.47 -4.87 -3.31
N CYS A 104 -4.49 -4.10 -2.23
CA CYS A 104 -5.59 -4.10 -1.28
C CYS A 104 -6.14 -2.67 -1.11
N LEU A 105 -7.46 -2.52 -1.06
CA LEU A 105 -8.15 -1.32 -0.62
C LEU A 105 -8.84 -1.62 0.71
N LEU A 106 -8.50 -0.84 1.74
CA LEU A 106 -9.18 -0.81 3.02
C LEU A 106 -10.01 0.48 3.08
N SER A 107 -11.33 0.35 3.23
CA SER A 107 -12.25 1.48 3.43
C SER A 107 -12.82 1.40 4.83
N ILE A 108 -12.48 2.39 5.64
CA ILE A 108 -12.86 2.48 7.05
C ILE A 108 -13.99 3.49 7.19
N GLN A 109 -15.04 3.10 7.89
CA GLN A 109 -16.13 3.99 8.28
C GLN A 109 -16.70 3.50 9.61
N ASP A 110 -16.77 4.41 10.59
CA ASP A 110 -17.20 4.10 11.96
C ASP A 110 -16.38 2.93 12.54
N GLU A 111 -17.04 1.85 12.98
CA GLU A 111 -16.39 0.62 13.47
C GLU A 111 -16.14 -0.43 12.38
N GLY A 112 -16.55 -0.16 11.14
CA GLY A 112 -16.47 -1.08 10.01
C GLY A 112 -15.25 -0.86 9.12
N ALA A 113 -14.61 -1.95 8.72
CA ALA A 113 -13.55 -1.99 7.72
C ALA A 113 -13.98 -2.87 6.54
N ASN A 114 -14.26 -2.27 5.39
CA ASN A 114 -14.46 -2.99 4.13
C ASN A 114 -13.10 -3.20 3.47
N ILE A 115 -12.75 -4.45 3.20
CA ILE A 115 -11.46 -4.81 2.63
C ILE A 115 -11.70 -5.44 1.26
N ARG A 116 -11.20 -4.80 0.20
CA ARG A 116 -11.19 -5.30 -1.17
C ARG A 116 -9.78 -5.71 -1.55
N LEU A 117 -9.57 -7.00 -1.72
CA LEU A 117 -8.31 -7.58 -2.16
C LEU A 117 -8.39 -7.88 -3.66
N TYR A 118 -7.36 -7.49 -4.39
CA TYR A 118 -7.17 -7.89 -5.78
C TYR A 118 -5.87 -8.68 -5.83
N VAL A 119 -5.93 -9.94 -6.27
CA VAL A 119 -4.73 -10.75 -6.54
C VAL A 119 -4.79 -11.17 -7.99
N ASN A 120 -3.79 -10.83 -8.79
CA ASN A 120 -3.78 -11.14 -10.23
C ASN A 120 -5.08 -10.72 -10.97
N LYS A 121 -5.67 -9.59 -10.55
CA LYS A 121 -6.96 -9.05 -11.04
C LYS A 121 -8.22 -9.83 -10.65
N GLU A 122 -8.13 -10.81 -9.76
CA GLU A 122 -9.29 -11.46 -9.16
C GLU A 122 -9.70 -10.69 -7.88
N PRO A 123 -10.88 -10.05 -7.87
CA PRO A 123 -11.35 -9.31 -6.71
C PRO A 123 -11.98 -10.26 -5.67
N SER A 124 -11.65 -10.05 -4.41
CA SER A 124 -12.39 -10.56 -3.26
C SER A 124 -12.70 -9.43 -2.30
N GLN A 125 -13.82 -9.52 -1.59
CA GLN A 125 -14.25 -8.51 -0.63
C GLN A 125 -14.70 -9.15 0.66
N THR A 126 -14.36 -8.51 1.77
CA THR A 126 -14.89 -8.84 3.10
C THR A 126 -15.16 -7.57 3.89
N THR A 127 -15.93 -7.70 4.98
CA THR A 127 -16.12 -6.64 5.95
C THR A 127 -15.81 -7.21 7.34
N VAL A 128 -14.94 -6.52 8.07
CA VAL A 128 -14.55 -6.86 9.45
C VAL A 128 -14.72 -5.62 10.34
N LYS A 129 -14.60 -5.78 11.66
CA LYS A 129 -14.48 -4.62 12.54
C LYS A 129 -13.11 -4.00 12.35
N VAL A 130 -13.00 -2.67 12.48
CA VAL A 130 -11.71 -1.95 12.32
C VAL A 130 -10.62 -2.53 13.21
N LYS A 131 -10.96 -2.86 14.47
CA LYS A 131 -10.03 -3.49 15.43
C LYS A 131 -9.50 -4.87 15.00
N ASP A 132 -10.21 -5.56 14.11
CA ASP A 132 -9.86 -6.89 13.62
C ASP A 132 -9.17 -6.81 12.23
N ALA A 133 -9.09 -5.61 11.63
CA ALA A 133 -8.58 -5.42 10.27
C ALA A 133 -7.07 -5.72 10.16
N ALA A 134 -6.27 -5.36 11.17
CA ALA A 134 -4.84 -5.67 11.17
C ALA A 134 -4.60 -7.19 11.21
N GLU A 135 -5.33 -7.92 12.04
CA GLU A 135 -5.25 -9.38 12.10
C GLU A 135 -5.66 -10.02 10.78
N TRP A 136 -6.73 -9.51 10.15
CA TRP A 136 -7.14 -9.96 8.83
C TRP A 136 -6.04 -9.75 7.77
N LEU A 137 -5.42 -8.57 7.74
CA LEU A 137 -4.32 -8.28 6.80
C LEU A 137 -3.11 -9.21 7.03
N MET A 138 -2.74 -9.44 8.29
CA MET A 138 -1.62 -10.32 8.64
C MET A 138 -1.87 -11.77 8.24
N THR A 139 -3.10 -12.26 8.41
CA THR A 139 -3.43 -13.67 8.16
C THR A 139 -3.78 -13.98 6.70
N LEU A 140 -4.38 -13.04 5.98
CA LEU A 140 -4.98 -13.33 4.67
C LEU A 140 -4.41 -12.50 3.52
N PHE A 141 -3.98 -11.26 3.77
CA PHE A 141 -3.41 -10.42 2.73
C PHE A 141 -1.93 -10.71 2.50
N TRP A 142 -1.12 -10.61 3.56
CA TRP A 142 0.33 -10.81 3.43
C TRP A 142 0.70 -12.24 3.06
N ASP A 143 -0.10 -13.22 3.48
CA ASP A 143 0.00 -14.62 3.06
C ASP A 143 0.01 -14.78 1.52
N LYS A 144 -0.72 -13.94 0.78
CA LYS A 144 -0.74 -13.98 -0.70
C LYS A 144 0.56 -13.53 -1.36
N PHE A 145 1.46 -12.88 -0.60
CA PHE A 145 2.75 -12.42 -1.07
C PHE A 145 3.91 -13.17 -0.41
N GLN A 146 3.61 -14.14 0.47
CA GLN A 146 4.61 -15.07 0.97
C GLN A 146 5.10 -15.96 -0.18
N ASN A 147 6.42 -16.15 -0.21
CA ASN A 147 7.02 -17.18 -1.04
C ASN A 147 7.02 -18.47 -0.21
N GLU A 148 6.55 -19.60 -0.76
CA GLU A 148 6.38 -20.88 -0.04
C GLU A 148 7.65 -21.35 0.71
N SER A 149 8.81 -20.82 0.34
CA SER A 149 10.11 -21.12 0.95
C SER A 149 10.45 -20.33 2.23
N LEU A 150 9.63 -19.39 2.70
CA LEU A 150 10.02 -18.43 3.75
C LEU A 150 8.96 -18.32 4.86
N GLU A 151 9.21 -19.03 5.97
CA GLU A 151 8.26 -19.32 7.06
C GLU A 151 7.88 -18.14 7.98
N THR A 152 8.58 -17.01 7.93
CA THR A 152 8.27 -15.84 8.78
C THR A 152 8.64 -14.54 8.08
N PHE A 153 7.73 -13.56 8.14
CA PHE A 153 7.94 -12.22 7.64
C PHE A 153 7.90 -11.20 8.79
N VAL A 154 8.58 -10.06 8.63
CA VAL A 154 8.54 -8.92 9.55
C VAL A 154 8.17 -7.67 8.76
N ILE A 155 7.26 -6.86 9.31
CA ILE A 155 6.88 -5.57 8.72
C ILE A 155 7.65 -4.47 9.41
N THR A 156 8.47 -3.75 8.66
CA THR A 156 9.18 -2.58 9.16
C THR A 156 8.77 -1.33 8.40
N PRO A 157 8.52 -0.20 9.09
CA PRO A 157 8.50 1.10 8.44
C PRO A 157 9.86 1.32 7.77
N ALA A 158 9.87 1.51 6.44
CA ALA A 158 11.10 1.82 5.73
C ALA A 158 11.50 3.29 5.99
N ASN A 159 12.72 3.49 6.50
CA ASN A 159 13.28 4.84 6.73
C ASN A 159 13.57 5.57 5.40
N GLU A 160 13.83 6.88 5.46
CA GLU A 160 14.18 7.74 4.30
C GLU A 160 15.42 7.30 3.49
N TYR A 161 16.26 6.39 4.03
CA TYR A 161 17.46 5.89 3.36
C TYR A 161 17.20 4.58 2.58
N VAL A 162 16.18 3.80 2.98
CA VAL A 162 15.67 2.61 2.27
C VAL A 162 14.56 3.01 1.30
N ALA A 163 13.73 3.96 1.74
CA ALA A 163 12.74 4.66 0.97
C ALA A 163 13.43 5.54 -0.07
N VAL A 164 12.91 5.53 -1.31
CA VAL A 164 13.27 6.38 -2.45
C VAL A 164 14.14 7.59 -2.05
N ALA A 165 15.46 7.39 -1.97
CA ALA A 165 16.35 8.40 -1.44
C ALA A 165 16.43 9.55 -2.45
N GLU A 166 15.86 10.70 -2.09
CA GLU A 166 15.73 11.81 -3.00
C GLU A 166 16.97 12.74 -2.94
N PRO A 167 17.55 13.14 -4.08
CA PRO A 167 18.65 14.09 -4.08
C PRO A 167 18.22 15.43 -3.45
N GLN A 168 18.88 15.87 -2.38
CA GLN A 168 18.45 17.08 -1.65
C GLN A 168 18.84 18.41 -2.32
N THR A 169 19.51 18.36 -3.47
CA THR A 169 19.93 19.56 -4.21
C THR A 169 18.76 20.25 -4.91
N ASN A 170 18.88 21.56 -5.17
CA ASN A 170 17.87 22.33 -5.90
C ASN A 170 17.57 21.75 -7.29
N MET A 171 18.61 21.34 -8.03
CA MET A 171 18.42 20.67 -9.33
C MET A 171 17.74 19.31 -9.18
N GLY A 172 18.09 18.56 -8.12
CA GLY A 172 17.43 17.30 -7.78
C GLY A 172 15.94 17.47 -7.53
N ARG A 173 15.55 18.50 -6.76
CA ARG A 173 14.14 18.85 -6.50
C ARG A 173 13.41 19.22 -7.80
N MET A 174 14.03 20.02 -8.66
CA MET A 174 13.43 20.41 -9.94
C MET A 174 13.22 19.21 -10.89
N ALA A 175 14.23 18.34 -11.01
CA ALA A 175 14.13 17.12 -11.83
C ALA A 175 12.99 16.19 -11.34
N ARG A 176 12.81 16.07 -10.02
CA ARG A 176 11.70 15.30 -9.45
C ARG A 176 10.34 15.90 -9.77
N LYS A 177 10.20 17.22 -9.60
CA LYS A 177 8.97 17.91 -9.95
C LYS A 177 8.61 17.69 -11.42
N LEU A 178 9.59 17.83 -12.33
CA LEU A 178 9.37 17.59 -13.76
C LEU A 178 8.95 16.14 -14.04
N LYS A 179 9.62 15.15 -13.44
CA LYS A 179 9.26 13.73 -13.59
C LYS A 179 7.86 13.44 -13.06
N SER A 180 7.52 14.02 -11.91
CA SER A 180 6.22 13.88 -11.27
C SER A 180 5.11 14.50 -12.12
N ASP A 181 5.30 15.73 -12.59
CA ASP A 181 4.37 16.44 -13.48
C ASP A 181 4.17 15.68 -14.81
N GLN A 182 5.24 15.09 -15.36
CA GLN A 182 5.16 14.26 -16.55
C GLN A 182 4.33 12.99 -16.30
N LEU A 183 4.60 12.27 -15.21
CA LEU A 183 3.88 11.05 -14.87
C LEU A 183 2.40 11.31 -14.65
N VAL A 184 2.03 12.40 -13.97
CA VAL A 184 0.62 12.77 -13.78
C VAL A 184 -0.06 13.00 -15.13
N LYS A 185 0.58 13.71 -16.06
CA LYS A 185 0.03 13.88 -17.43
C LYS A 185 -0.15 12.55 -18.15
N GLU A 186 0.79 11.63 -18.03
CA GLU A 186 0.68 10.30 -18.65
C GLU A 186 -0.44 9.45 -18.00
N LEU A 187 -0.64 9.57 -16.69
CA LEU A 187 -1.76 8.95 -15.98
C LEU A 187 -3.11 9.55 -16.38
N ASP A 188 -3.17 10.86 -16.63
CA ASP A 188 -4.39 11.53 -17.10
C ASP A 188 -4.82 11.00 -18.48
N LEU A 189 -3.86 10.69 -19.34
CA LEU A 189 -4.08 10.08 -20.66
C LEU A 189 -4.40 8.58 -20.59
N THR A 190 -4.14 7.93 -19.45
CA THR A 190 -4.39 6.50 -19.27
C THR A 190 -5.89 6.24 -19.12
N GLN A 191 -6.49 5.60 -20.13
CA GLN A 191 -7.87 5.15 -20.09
C GLN A 191 -7.95 3.78 -19.40
N ILE A 192 -8.76 3.70 -18.34
CA ILE A 192 -9.07 2.43 -17.67
C ILE A 192 -10.58 2.18 -17.76
N ASN A 193 -10.96 0.98 -18.19
CA ASN A 193 -12.33 0.52 -18.03
C ASN A 193 -12.47 0.05 -16.58
N LEU A 194 -13.14 0.85 -15.76
CA LEU A 194 -13.52 0.43 -14.41
C LEU A 194 -14.56 -0.69 -14.54
N PRO A 195 -14.42 -1.81 -13.82
CA PRO A 195 -15.56 -2.71 -13.67
C PRO A 195 -16.68 -1.92 -13.01
N ASN A 196 -17.87 -1.92 -13.62
CA ASN A 196 -19.05 -1.27 -13.06
C ASN A 196 -19.20 -1.74 -11.61
N GLU A 197 -19.16 -0.81 -10.65
CA GLU A 197 -19.55 -1.10 -9.28
C GLU A 197 -21.04 -1.44 -9.32
N THR A 198 -21.38 -2.73 -9.35
CA THR A 198 -22.76 -3.19 -9.13
C THR A 198 -23.10 -2.89 -7.68
N THR A 199 -24.00 -1.93 -7.51
CA THR A 199 -24.74 -1.60 -6.29
C THR A 199 -25.46 -2.79 -5.70
#